data_AF-A0AAV3M731-F1
#
_entry.id   AF-A0AAV3M731-F1
#
_cell.length_a   1.000
_cell.length_b   1.000
_cell.length_c   1.000
_cell.angle_alpha   90.00
_cell.angle_beta   90.00
_cell.angle_gamma   90.00
#
_symmetry.space_group_name_H-M   'P 1'
#
loop_
_entity.id
_entity.type
_entity.pdbx_description
1 polymer ?
#
loop_
_entity_poly.entity_id
_entity_poly.type
_entity_poly.pdbx_seq_one_letter_code
_entity_poly.pdbx_strand_id
1 'polypeptide(L)'
;MWNDSSLSSIIAPEAFVFANPIAQGACAADAIASIGSKPLNALFWCAGSQGSMYPFTGYTSNQFSPQAASVLLSERMAFKLHRQGLVMNSVGKNQEVCYTYPSPIIPKDRYRYQMVNMHPDTAQCHPFGRSVMRWQAGHASPNSRQNFGYLIWRKRNCVFL
;
A
#
# COMPACT_ATOMS: atom_id res chain seq x y z
N MET A 1 -3.12 -17.72 -7.74
CA MET A 1 -2.73 -17.17 -6.42
C MET A 1 -3.32 -15.81 -6.08
N TRP A 2 -3.38 -14.82 -6.98
CA TRP A 2 -4.00 -13.52 -6.65
C TRP A 2 -5.52 -13.60 -6.42
N ASN A 3 -6.20 -14.49 -7.15
CA ASN A 3 -7.65 -14.70 -7.04
C ASN A 3 -8.04 -15.67 -5.91
N ASP A 4 -7.09 -16.42 -5.35
CA ASP A 4 -7.36 -17.46 -4.35
C ASP A 4 -6.74 -17.11 -3.00
N SER A 5 -7.59 -16.85 -2.02
CA SER A 5 -7.18 -16.52 -0.66
C SER A 5 -6.51 -17.68 0.06
N SER A 6 -6.92 -18.92 -0.22
CA SER A 6 -6.31 -20.14 0.33
C SER A 6 -4.89 -20.37 -0.20
N LEU A 7 -4.63 -20.08 -1.47
CA LEU A 7 -3.28 -20.19 -1.99
C LEU A 7 -2.42 -19.03 -1.51
N SER A 8 -2.96 -17.81 -1.39
CA SER A 8 -2.19 -16.66 -0.89
C SER A 8 -1.69 -16.83 0.55
N SER A 9 -2.35 -17.62 1.39
CA SER A 9 -1.89 -17.88 2.77
C SER A 9 -0.62 -18.74 2.81
N ILE A 10 -0.30 -19.48 1.74
CA ILE A 10 0.96 -20.23 1.61
C ILE A 10 2.16 -19.26 1.56
N ILE A 11 2.02 -18.14 0.83
CA ILE A 11 3.07 -17.13 0.76
C ILE A 11 3.18 -16.35 2.07
N ALA A 12 2.04 -16.08 2.72
CA ALA A 12 1.96 -15.25 3.92
C ALA A 12 1.24 -15.94 5.09
N PRO A 13 1.86 -16.96 5.73
CA PRO A 13 1.26 -17.67 6.84
C PRO A 13 1.06 -16.77 8.07
N GLU A 14 1.81 -15.67 8.22
CA GLU A 14 1.62 -14.72 9.30
C GLU A 14 0.28 -13.96 9.22
N ALA A 15 -0.43 -14.04 8.09
CA ALA A 15 -1.77 -13.46 7.96
C ALA A 15 -2.72 -13.99 9.05
N PHE A 16 -2.55 -15.24 9.50
CA PHE A 16 -3.34 -15.81 10.60
C PHE A 16 -3.07 -15.14 11.95
N VAL A 17 -1.83 -14.70 12.19
CA VAL A 17 -1.45 -14.01 13.44
C VAL A 17 -2.06 -12.60 13.48
N PHE A 18 -2.08 -11.91 12.34
CA PHE A 18 -2.61 -10.55 12.22
C PHE A 18 -4.11 -10.49 11.87
N ALA A 19 -4.79 -11.63 11.81
CA ALA A 19 -6.24 -11.71 11.62
C ALA A 19 -7.04 -11.36 12.90
N ASN A 20 -6.37 -11.12 14.02
CA ASN A 20 -7.05 -10.79 15.27
C ASN A 20 -7.56 -9.32 15.27
N PRO A 21 -8.66 -9.03 15.99
CA PRO A 21 -9.23 -7.68 16.04
C PRO A 21 -8.28 -6.65 16.66
N ILE A 22 -7.34 -7.08 17.51
CA ILE A 22 -6.34 -6.21 18.13
C ILE A 22 -5.36 -5.68 17.07
N ALA A 23 -4.85 -6.54 16.19
CA ALA A 23 -3.95 -6.14 15.10
C ALA A 23 -4.68 -5.31 14.05
N GLN A 24 -5.96 -5.59 13.79
CA GLN A 24 -6.78 -4.76 12.91
C GLN A 24 -7.05 -3.38 13.53
N GLY A 25 -7.29 -3.32 14.84
CA GLY A 25 -7.41 -2.07 15.59
C GLY A 25 -6.14 -1.22 15.54
N ALA A 26 -4.97 -1.86 15.53
CA ALA A 26 -3.69 -1.17 15.41
C ALA A 26 -3.56 -0.38 14.08
N CYS A 27 -4.28 -0.78 13.03
CA CYS A 27 -4.28 -0.04 11.75
C CYS A 27 -4.90 1.36 11.86
N ALA A 28 -5.73 1.62 12.89
CA ALA A 28 -6.20 2.97 13.18
C ALA A 28 -5.05 3.91 13.56
N ALA A 29 -4.05 3.42 14.31
CA ALA A 29 -2.87 4.21 14.66
C ALA A 29 -2.03 4.56 13.42
N ASP A 30 -1.89 3.60 12.50
CA ASP A 30 -1.21 3.81 11.21
C ASP A 30 -1.96 4.80 10.31
N ALA A 31 -3.30 4.77 10.32
CA ALA A 31 -4.13 5.74 9.62
C ALA A 31 -3.91 7.17 10.13
N ILE A 32 -3.88 7.36 11.45
CA ILE A 32 -3.65 8.67 12.08
C ILE A 32 -2.24 9.18 11.76
N ALA A 33 -1.22 8.33 11.84
CA ALA A 33 0.15 8.69 11.50
C ALA A 33 0.29 9.09 10.02
N SER A 34 -0.37 8.36 9.12
CA SER A 34 -0.36 8.61 7.67
C SER A 34 -1.11 9.89 7.27
N ILE A 35 -2.06 10.37 8.09
CA ILE A 35 -2.73 11.66 7.87
C ILE A 35 -1.74 12.81 8.11
N GLY A 36 -0.97 12.74 9.20
CA GLY A 36 -0.08 13.81 9.64
C GLY A 36 1.26 13.85 8.92
N SER A 37 1.88 12.70 8.62
CA SER A 37 3.19 12.68 7.95
C SER A 37 3.40 11.43 7.08
N LYS A 38 3.81 10.32 7.70
CA LYS A 38 4.22 9.08 7.04
C LYS A 38 3.59 7.88 7.74
N PRO A 39 3.33 6.79 7.00
CA PRO A 39 2.89 5.55 7.59
C PRO A 39 3.96 4.96 8.52
N LEU A 40 3.50 4.20 9.52
CA LEU A 40 4.34 3.51 10.48
C LEU A 40 4.83 2.20 9.87
N ASN A 41 6.13 2.11 9.60
CA ASN A 41 6.75 0.90 9.06
C ASN A 41 6.69 -0.30 10.02
N ALA A 42 6.62 -0.06 11.33
CA ALA A 42 6.51 -1.13 12.33
C ALA A 42 5.20 -1.92 12.18
N LEU A 43 4.12 -1.26 11.74
CA LEU A 43 2.83 -1.88 11.48
C LEU A 43 2.73 -2.30 10.02
N PHE A 44 3.62 -3.18 9.57
CA PHE A 44 3.72 -3.59 8.16
C PHE A 44 2.47 -4.31 7.63
N TRP A 45 1.68 -4.92 8.52
CA TRP A 45 0.41 -5.57 8.15
C TRP A 45 -0.73 -4.58 7.91
N CYS A 46 -0.55 -3.31 8.25
CA CYS A 46 -1.54 -2.26 8.06
C CYS A 46 -1.26 -1.41 6.83
N ALA A 47 -2.34 -1.09 6.11
CA ALA A 47 -2.44 -0.18 4.97
C ALA A 47 -3.09 1.15 5.43
N GLY A 48 -2.73 1.63 6.63
CA GLY A 48 -3.34 2.80 7.26
C GLY A 48 -4.88 2.81 7.22
N SER A 49 -5.45 3.88 6.67
CA SER A 49 -6.90 4.05 6.55
C SER A 49 -7.60 3.08 5.59
N GLN A 50 -6.83 2.36 4.77
CA GLN A 50 -7.37 1.40 3.81
C GLN A 50 -7.65 0.04 4.44
N GLY A 51 -7.13 -0.21 5.65
CA GLY A 51 -7.33 -1.45 6.40
C GLY A 51 -6.08 -2.32 6.43
N SER A 52 -6.26 -3.64 6.28
CA SER A 52 -5.17 -4.62 6.39
C SER A 52 -4.58 -4.99 5.03
N MET A 53 -3.25 -5.10 4.98
CA MET A 53 -2.51 -5.57 3.81
C MET A 53 -2.64 -7.07 3.58
N TYR A 54 -3.02 -7.83 4.61
CA TYR A 54 -3.35 -9.25 4.45
C TYR A 54 -4.85 -9.45 4.22
N PRO A 55 -5.25 -10.43 3.40
CA PRO A 55 -4.41 -11.30 2.54
C PRO A 55 -3.91 -10.58 1.27
N PHE A 56 -2.81 -11.07 0.65
CA PHE A 56 -2.26 -10.54 -0.60
C PHE A 56 -3.05 -10.99 -1.85
N THR A 57 -4.35 -10.75 -1.81
CA THR A 57 -5.31 -11.15 -2.84
C THR A 57 -6.07 -9.94 -3.37
N GLY A 58 -6.71 -10.15 -4.51
CA GLY A 58 -7.66 -9.22 -5.12
C GLY A 58 -8.97 -9.05 -4.37
N TYR A 59 -9.18 -9.80 -3.27
CA TYR A 59 -10.44 -9.82 -2.56
C TYR A 59 -10.42 -8.87 -1.35
N THR A 60 -11.42 -7.99 -1.28
CA THR A 60 -11.63 -7.06 -0.17
C THR A 60 -13.07 -7.16 0.31
N SER A 61 -13.30 -7.58 1.55
CA SER A 61 -14.66 -7.71 2.11
C SER A 61 -15.26 -6.37 2.53
N ASN A 62 -14.44 -5.43 3.02
CA ASN A 62 -14.86 -4.08 3.39
C ASN A 62 -14.42 -3.05 2.36
N GLN A 63 -15.33 -2.68 1.46
CA GLN A 63 -15.16 -1.56 0.54
C GLN A 63 -15.93 -0.33 1.05
N PHE A 64 -15.25 0.59 1.73
CA PHE A 64 -15.85 1.89 2.09
C PHE A 64 -16.08 2.75 0.85
N SER A 65 -15.15 2.66 -0.11
CA SER A 65 -15.27 3.31 -1.40
C SER A 65 -14.45 2.53 -2.44
N PRO A 66 -14.82 2.56 -3.73
CA PRO A 66 -14.13 1.76 -4.73
C PRO A 66 -12.70 2.28 -4.99
N GLN A 67 -12.45 3.58 -4.75
CA GLN A 67 -11.10 4.16 -4.70
C GLN A 67 -10.29 3.63 -3.51
N ALA A 68 -10.88 3.56 -2.31
CA ALA A 68 -10.19 3.01 -1.14
C ALA A 68 -9.76 1.55 -1.39
N ALA A 69 -10.68 0.74 -1.93
CA ALA A 69 -10.41 -0.66 -2.27
C ALA A 69 -9.32 -0.77 -3.34
N SER A 70 -9.38 0.03 -4.41
CA SER A 70 -8.38 -0.02 -5.47
C SER A 70 -6.98 0.42 -5.03
N VAL A 71 -6.87 1.44 -4.17
CA VAL A 71 -5.59 1.80 -3.53
C VAL A 71 -5.10 0.67 -2.63
N LEU A 72 -5.96 0.09 -1.79
CA LEU A 72 -5.59 -1.06 -0.94
C LEU A 72 -4.99 -2.20 -1.77
N LEU A 73 -5.64 -2.56 -2.87
CA LEU A 73 -5.16 -3.60 -3.78
C LEU A 73 -3.79 -3.28 -4.37
N SER A 74 -3.55 -2.00 -4.70
CA SER A 74 -2.24 -1.55 -5.19
C SER A 74 -1.14 -1.67 -4.13
N GLU A 75 -1.45 -1.33 -2.86
CA GLU A 75 -0.51 -1.46 -1.74
C GLU A 75 -0.22 -2.95 -1.43
N ARG A 76 -1.25 -3.80 -1.47
CA ARG A 76 -1.12 -5.27 -1.34
C ARG A 76 -0.24 -5.87 -2.43
N MET A 77 -0.42 -5.44 -3.67
CA MET A 77 0.40 -5.89 -4.79
C MET A 77 1.86 -5.46 -4.61
N ALA A 78 2.11 -4.23 -4.17
CA ALA A 78 3.46 -3.75 -3.88
C ALA A 78 4.15 -4.59 -2.78
N PHE A 79 3.43 -4.94 -1.70
CA PHE A 79 3.97 -5.82 -0.66
C PHE A 79 4.22 -7.24 -1.20
N LYS A 80 3.28 -7.80 -1.97
CA LYS A 80 3.48 -9.11 -2.59
C LYS A 80 4.74 -9.16 -3.47
N LEU A 81 4.98 -8.12 -4.28
CA LEU A 81 6.18 -8.01 -5.13
C LEU A 81 7.47 -7.90 -4.30
N HIS A 82 7.44 -7.20 -3.17
CA HIS A 82 8.54 -7.15 -2.22
C HIS A 82 8.89 -8.53 -1.67
N ARG A 83 7.86 -9.28 -1.27
CA ARG A 83 8.03 -10.62 -0.72
C ARG A 83 8.54 -11.64 -1.73
N GLN A 84 8.16 -11.47 -2.99
CA GLN A 84 8.67 -12.27 -4.11
C GLN A 84 10.09 -11.87 -4.54
N GLY A 85 10.69 -10.84 -3.92
CA GLY A 85 12.03 -10.36 -4.27
C GLY A 85 12.12 -9.63 -5.61
N LEU A 86 10.98 -9.36 -6.27
CA LEU A 86 10.94 -8.63 -7.54
C LEU A 86 11.26 -7.14 -7.36
N VAL A 87 11.05 -6.62 -6.15
CA VAL A 87 11.25 -5.20 -5.82
C VAL A 87 12.36 -5.08 -4.79
N MET A 88 13.52 -4.59 -5.24
CA MET A 88 14.70 -4.37 -4.41
C MET A 88 14.69 -2.99 -3.76
N ASN A 89 15.08 -2.91 -2.49
CA ASN A 89 15.14 -1.67 -1.72
C ASN A 89 16.54 -1.11 -1.60
N SER A 90 16.64 0.20 -1.43
CA SER A 90 17.90 0.95 -1.27
C SER A 90 17.78 1.92 -0.10
N VAL A 91 17.81 1.43 1.14
CA VAL A 91 17.76 2.30 2.33
C VAL A 91 19.16 2.84 2.59
N GLY A 92 19.28 4.16 2.74
CA GLY A 92 20.56 4.86 2.94
C GLY A 92 21.04 4.79 4.39
N LYS A 93 20.97 3.61 5.00
CA LYS A 93 21.48 3.39 6.36
C LYS A 93 22.92 2.91 6.20
N ASN A 94 23.88 3.73 6.65
CA ASN A 94 25.32 3.41 6.71
C ASN A 94 26.09 3.45 5.36
N GLN A 95 26.14 4.60 4.69
CA GLN A 95 27.08 4.93 3.59
C GLN A 95 26.98 4.11 2.28
N GLU A 96 26.25 3.00 2.23
CA GLU A 96 26.01 2.19 1.04
C GLU A 96 24.76 2.65 0.26
N VAL A 97 24.69 3.95 -0.04
CA VAL A 97 23.52 4.62 -0.63
C VAL A 97 23.05 3.97 -1.94
N CYS A 98 23.95 3.27 -2.65
CA CYS A 98 23.69 2.62 -3.92
C CYS A 98 23.43 1.10 -3.86
N TYR A 99 23.59 0.43 -2.72
CA TYR A 99 23.36 -1.01 -2.64
C TYR A 99 21.87 -1.33 -2.59
N THR A 100 21.42 -2.20 -3.50
CA THR A 100 20.03 -2.67 -3.50
C THR A 100 19.95 -4.06 -2.90
N TYR A 101 19.11 -4.20 -1.88
CA TYR A 101 18.88 -5.48 -1.20
C TYR A 101 17.42 -5.92 -1.31
N PRO A 102 17.13 -7.23 -1.37
CA PRO A 102 15.77 -7.71 -1.33
C PRO A 102 15.22 -7.51 0.09
N SER A 103 14.04 -6.92 0.22
CA SER A 103 13.37 -6.82 1.51
C SER A 103 11.98 -7.45 1.41
N PRO A 104 11.69 -8.50 2.19
CA PRO A 104 10.38 -9.13 2.13
C PRO A 104 9.28 -8.23 2.68
N ILE A 105 9.59 -7.39 3.67
CA ILE A 105 8.68 -6.41 4.27
C ILE A 105 8.82 -5.06 3.54
N ILE A 106 7.69 -4.49 3.14
CA ILE A 106 7.63 -3.19 2.45
C ILE A 106 7.88 -2.02 3.43
N PRO A 107 8.85 -1.12 3.16
CA PRO A 107 9.00 0.14 3.88
C PRO A 107 7.99 1.16 3.33
N LYS A 108 6.79 1.18 3.91
CA LYS A 108 5.65 2.01 3.49
C LYS A 108 5.99 3.51 3.41
N ASP A 109 6.84 4.01 4.30
CA ASP A 109 7.22 5.43 4.40
C ASP A 109 7.88 6.01 3.13
N ARG A 110 8.34 5.13 2.23
CA ARG A 110 9.02 5.48 0.97
C ARG A 110 8.13 5.38 -0.26
N TYR A 111 6.88 4.97 -0.07
CA TYR A 111 5.92 4.79 -1.14
C TYR A 111 4.87 5.90 -1.11
N ARG A 112 4.54 6.38 -2.30
CA ARG A 112 3.41 7.28 -2.52
C ARG A 112 2.65 6.79 -3.74
N TYR A 113 1.34 6.99 -3.75
CA TYR A 113 0.51 6.74 -4.92
C TYR A 113 -0.03 8.07 -5.47
N GLN A 114 -0.27 8.09 -6.77
CA GLN A 114 -0.90 9.19 -7.46
C GLN A 114 -1.95 8.62 -8.41
N MET A 115 -3.17 9.17 -8.39
CA MET A 115 -4.22 8.73 -9.30
C MET A 115 -3.98 9.31 -10.69
N VAL A 116 -3.96 8.42 -11.70
CA VAL A 116 -3.82 8.79 -13.12
C VAL A 116 -5.10 8.56 -13.93
N ASN A 117 -6.05 7.77 -13.43
CA ASN A 117 -7.32 7.46 -14.08
C ASN A 117 -8.40 7.22 -13.00
N MET A 118 -9.68 7.60 -13.16
CA MET A 118 -10.35 8.23 -14.31
C MET A 118 -10.14 9.75 -14.40
N HIS A 119 -10.33 10.47 -13.30
CA HIS A 119 -9.95 11.87 -13.21
C HIS A 119 -8.64 11.94 -12.43
N PRO A 120 -7.52 12.34 -13.05
CA PRO A 120 -6.22 12.28 -12.39
C PRO A 120 -6.09 13.35 -11.30
N ASP A 121 -5.44 12.99 -10.19
CA ASP A 121 -4.93 13.96 -9.21
C ASP A 121 -3.48 14.28 -9.61
N THR A 122 -3.31 15.27 -10.49
CA THR A 122 -1.99 15.65 -11.01
C THR A 122 -1.20 16.53 -10.04
N ALA A 123 -1.89 17.19 -9.10
CA ALA A 123 -1.29 18.19 -8.24
C ALA A 123 -0.59 17.59 -7.02
N GLN A 124 -1.02 16.42 -6.54
CA GLN A 124 -0.51 15.83 -5.30
C GLN A 124 -0.25 14.33 -5.41
N CYS A 125 0.78 13.88 -4.69
CA CYS A 125 1.04 12.45 -4.45
C CYS A 125 0.75 12.15 -2.98
N HIS A 126 -0.01 11.08 -2.73
CA HIS A 126 -0.42 10.69 -1.39
C HIS A 126 0.49 9.59 -0.84
N PRO A 127 0.99 9.68 0.40
CA PRO A 127 1.69 8.56 1.03
C PRO A 127 0.76 7.35 1.19
N PHE A 128 1.38 6.16 1.19
CA PHE A 128 0.67 4.92 1.49
C PHE A 128 -0.01 5.00 2.87
N GLY A 129 -1.18 4.38 2.99
CA GLY A 129 -1.99 4.40 4.22
C GLY A 129 -2.76 5.70 4.50
N ARG A 130 -2.63 6.73 3.66
CA ARG A 130 -3.42 7.97 3.81
C ARG A 130 -4.86 7.79 3.33
N SER A 131 -5.80 8.41 4.07
CA SER A 131 -7.22 8.37 3.75
C SER A 131 -7.53 8.97 2.39
N VAL A 132 -8.23 8.17 1.57
CA VAL A 132 -8.70 8.58 0.26
C VAL A 132 -9.87 9.54 0.35
N MET A 133 -10.62 9.53 1.45
CA MET A 133 -11.83 10.35 1.60
C MET A 133 -11.58 11.84 1.35
N ARG A 134 -10.35 12.32 1.59
CA ARG A 134 -10.00 13.73 1.40
C ARG A 134 -9.76 14.11 -0.06
N TRP A 135 -9.12 13.24 -0.84
CA TRP A 135 -8.77 13.53 -2.24
C TRP A 135 -9.72 12.85 -3.22
N GLN A 136 -10.54 11.91 -2.79
CA GLN A 136 -11.47 11.16 -3.64
C GLN A 136 -12.61 12.02 -4.20
N ALA A 137 -12.96 13.12 -3.54
CA ALA A 137 -14.04 14.00 -3.95
C ALA A 137 -13.76 14.61 -5.34
N GLY A 138 -14.69 14.45 -6.29
CA GLY A 138 -14.51 14.91 -7.67
C GLY A 138 -13.72 13.95 -8.57
N HIS A 139 -13.15 12.87 -8.01
CA HIS A 139 -12.36 11.89 -8.77
C HIS A 139 -13.14 10.61 -9.13
N ALA A 140 -14.44 10.54 -8.81
CA ALA A 140 -15.36 9.54 -9.37
C ALA A 140 -16.62 10.20 -9.93
N SER A 141 -16.99 9.77 -11.14
CA SER A 141 -18.29 10.04 -11.72
C SER A 141 -19.23 8.85 -11.51
N PRO A 142 -20.53 9.06 -11.20
CA PRO A 142 -21.49 7.97 -11.01
C PRO A 142 -21.75 7.13 -12.28
N ASN A 143 -21.45 7.69 -13.47
CA ASN A 143 -21.67 7.03 -14.76
C ASN A 143 -20.44 6.26 -15.29
N SER A 144 -19.34 6.16 -14.51
CA SER A 144 -18.15 5.44 -14.99
C SER A 144 -18.12 3.97 -14.58
N ARG A 145 -17.33 3.19 -15.32
CA ARG A 145 -17.05 1.77 -15.03
C ARG A 145 -16.13 1.54 -13.83
N GLN A 146 -15.88 2.57 -12.99
CA GLN A 146 -15.05 2.50 -11.79
C GLN A 146 -13.64 1.90 -12.02
N ASN A 147 -13.03 2.22 -13.16
CA ASN A 147 -11.66 1.82 -13.46
C ASN A 147 -10.69 2.88 -12.94
N PHE A 148 -9.87 2.52 -11.95
CA PHE A 148 -8.88 3.42 -11.37
C PHE A 148 -7.47 3.00 -11.78
N GLY A 149 -6.63 4.00 -12.07
CA GLY A 149 -5.22 3.81 -12.36
C GLY A 149 -4.39 4.58 -11.36
N TYR A 150 -3.35 3.94 -10.84
CA TYR A 150 -2.42 4.56 -9.90
C TYR A 150 -0.98 4.44 -10.40
N LEU A 151 -0.27 5.56 -10.32
CA LEU A 151 1.18 5.59 -10.45
C LEU A 151 1.79 5.51 -9.05
N ILE A 152 2.64 4.50 -8.84
CA ILE A 152 3.29 4.26 -7.55
C ILE A 152 4.69 4.84 -7.59
N TRP A 153 4.89 5.90 -6.82
CA TRP A 153 6.18 6.51 -6.59
C TRP A 153 6.92 5.77 -5.48
N ARG A 154 8.16 5.39 -5.77
CA ARG A 154 9.06 4.76 -4.81
C ARG A 154 10.34 5.58 -4.70
N LYS A 155 10.66 6.03 -3.49
CA LYS A 155 11.93 6.70 -3.24
C LYS A 155 13.08 5.70 -3.38
N ARG A 156 14.02 5.92 -4.30
CA ARG A 156 15.33 5.24 -4.34
C ARG A 156 16.40 6.22 -3.85
N ASN A 157 17.33 5.75 -3.04
CA ASN A 157 18.43 6.60 -2.58
C ASN A 157 19.66 6.50 -3.49
N CYS A 158 19.75 5.44 -4.32
CA CYS A 158 20.76 5.36 -5.37
C CYS A 158 20.53 6.48 -6.38
N VAL A 159 21.45 7.43 -6.47
CA VAL A 159 21.48 8.42 -7.55
C VAL A 159 22.39 7.83 -8.63
N PHE A 160 21.86 7.60 -9.83
CA PHE A 160 22.72 7.53 -11.01
C PHE A 160 23.01 9.00 -11.34
N LEU A 161 24.27 9.41 -11.24
CA LEU A 161 24.72 10.69 -11.78
C LEU A 161 24.70 10.60 -13.30
#